data_AF-A0A9C9ERK9-F1
#
_entry.id   AF-A0A9C9ERK9-F1
#
_cell.length_a   1.000
_cell.length_b   1.000
_cell.length_c   1.000
_cell.angle_alpha   90.00
_cell.angle_beta   90.00
_cell.angle_gamma   90.00
#
_symmetry.space_group_name_H-M   'P 1'
#
loop_
_entity.id
_entity.type
_entity.pdbx_description
1 polymer ?
#
loop_
_entity_poly.entity_id
_entity_poly.type
_entity_poly.pdbx_seq_one_letter_code
_entity_poly.pdbx_strand_id
1 'polypeptide(L)'
;MGENTVARAIEKIAAKLGTEAIATSPEIRTCYSFDATNVKTLPAAVVFPRTTEDVRAIVSICYEHGVKLIPRGAGTGFAGGSVPLGGEVVLSTERMSRIRAIDHERRLAIVEAGLVNGVLQREVARYGLMFPPDPSSLEVATIGGNVAQDAGGPRALKYGVTRDYVVGIEAVTCNARLIEIGFEVDDRSWVPLRTLLVGSEGTLAVMTAFALKLLQLPEAFHTALAFFRTAVSAAEAVSRILGSGFVPAAVELMDASTLSCIKKFIDLGIPEASGCSLLIETDGKASEALHAMETVRDVLTSCGAIEVRVASDAHEREEIWL
;
A
#
# COMPACT_ATOMS: atom_id res chain seq x y z
N MET A 1 5.50 26.90 -26.77
CA MET A 1 4.34 26.09 -27.21
C MET A 1 3.47 25.58 -26.04
N GLY A 2 3.68 26.04 -24.78
CA GLY A 2 3.29 25.25 -23.59
C GLY A 2 1.94 25.57 -22.91
N GLU A 3 1.45 26.82 -22.88
CA GLU A 3 0.21 27.14 -22.12
C GLU A 3 -1.07 26.94 -22.93
N ASN A 4 -1.05 27.28 -24.22
CA ASN A 4 -2.22 27.20 -25.09
C ASN A 4 -2.66 25.75 -25.37
N THR A 5 -1.72 24.79 -25.38
CA THR A 5 -2.02 23.37 -25.57
C THR A 5 -2.66 22.75 -24.33
N VAL A 6 -2.16 23.08 -23.13
CA VAL A 6 -2.71 22.60 -21.86
C VAL A 6 -4.11 23.15 -21.62
N ALA A 7 -4.34 24.45 -21.85
CA ALA A 7 -5.67 25.05 -21.75
C ALA A 7 -6.70 24.36 -22.68
N ARG A 8 -6.32 24.10 -23.94
CA ARG A 8 -7.19 23.39 -24.90
C ARG A 8 -7.50 21.95 -24.47
N ALA A 9 -6.52 21.24 -23.90
CA ALA A 9 -6.74 19.90 -23.38
C ALA A 9 -7.73 19.90 -22.21
N ILE A 10 -7.56 20.85 -21.27
CA ILE A 10 -8.48 21.07 -20.13
C ILE A 10 -9.90 21.35 -20.63
N GLU A 11 -10.07 22.26 -21.59
CA GLU A 11 -11.37 22.58 -22.19
C GLU A 11 -12.03 21.35 -22.84
N LYS A 12 -11.26 20.56 -23.59
CA LYS A 12 -11.76 19.33 -24.22
C LYS A 12 -12.14 18.26 -23.21
N ILE A 13 -11.35 18.09 -22.14
CA ILE A 13 -11.68 17.17 -21.04
C ILE A 13 -12.98 17.62 -20.37
N ALA A 14 -13.10 18.91 -20.04
CA ALA A 14 -14.32 19.47 -19.44
C ALA A 14 -15.55 19.28 -20.35
N ALA A 15 -15.41 19.52 -21.65
CA ALA A 15 -16.50 19.34 -22.61
C ALA A 15 -16.91 17.87 -22.77
N LYS A 16 -15.96 16.93 -22.61
CA LYS A 16 -16.20 15.50 -22.83
C LYS A 16 -16.70 14.79 -21.57
N LEU A 17 -16.20 15.14 -20.39
CA LEU A 17 -16.48 14.46 -19.12
C LEU A 17 -17.32 15.28 -18.14
N GLY A 18 -17.61 16.55 -18.46
CA GLY A 18 -18.26 17.48 -17.54
C GLY A 18 -17.27 18.31 -16.73
N THR A 19 -17.71 19.48 -16.26
CA THR A 19 -16.87 20.41 -15.48
C THR A 19 -16.59 19.89 -14.08
N GLU A 20 -17.39 18.97 -13.55
CA GLU A 20 -17.19 18.31 -12.27
C GLU A 20 -16.05 17.27 -12.28
N ALA A 21 -15.65 16.81 -13.46
CA ALA A 21 -14.57 15.85 -13.66
C ALA A 21 -13.18 16.52 -13.70
N ILE A 22 -13.10 17.85 -13.61
CA ILE A 22 -11.85 18.60 -13.70
C ILE A 22 -11.82 19.78 -12.72
N ALA A 23 -10.68 19.99 -12.06
CA ALA A 23 -10.44 21.13 -11.19
C ALA A 23 -9.21 21.92 -11.64
N THR A 24 -9.41 23.23 -11.82
CA THR A 24 -8.37 24.20 -12.19
C THR A 24 -8.15 25.28 -11.13
N SER A 25 -8.99 25.30 -10.10
CA SER A 25 -8.90 26.21 -8.96
C SER A 25 -7.59 25.98 -8.18
N PRO A 26 -6.87 27.05 -7.77
CA PRO A 26 -5.63 26.92 -7.01
C PRO A 26 -5.75 26.08 -5.72
N GLU A 27 -6.88 26.15 -5.04
CA GLU A 27 -7.16 25.46 -3.78
C GLU A 27 -7.10 23.95 -3.97
N ILE A 28 -7.90 23.43 -4.92
CA ILE A 28 -7.89 22.00 -5.23
C ILE A 28 -6.54 21.56 -5.79
N ARG A 29 -5.94 22.31 -6.73
CA ARG A 29 -4.64 21.97 -7.31
C ARG A 29 -3.54 21.86 -6.25
N THR A 30 -3.62 22.65 -5.19
CA THR A 30 -2.68 22.59 -4.05
C THR A 30 -2.76 21.24 -3.33
N CYS A 31 -3.96 20.66 -3.16
CA CYS A 31 -4.15 19.36 -2.52
C CYS A 31 -3.49 18.20 -3.29
N TYR A 32 -3.26 18.35 -4.60
CA TYR A 32 -2.63 17.35 -5.46
C TYR A 32 -1.21 17.76 -5.90
N SER A 33 -0.59 18.72 -5.22
CA SER A 33 0.72 19.28 -5.57
C SER A 33 1.91 18.61 -4.86
N PHE A 34 1.65 17.70 -3.91
CA PHE A 34 2.67 17.09 -3.07
C PHE A 34 2.35 15.63 -2.73
N ASP A 35 3.36 14.92 -2.27
CA ASP A 35 3.25 13.66 -1.55
C ASP A 35 4.07 13.75 -0.25
N ALA A 36 4.48 12.62 0.32
CA ALA A 36 5.20 12.60 1.58
C ALA A 36 6.68 13.05 1.48
N THR A 37 7.16 13.43 0.29
CA THR A 37 8.54 13.95 0.08
C THR A 37 8.79 15.38 0.58
N ASN A 38 7.76 16.11 1.01
CA ASN A 38 7.78 17.55 1.29
C ASN A 38 8.02 18.47 0.05
N VAL A 39 8.13 17.91 -1.15
CA VAL A 39 8.21 18.68 -2.39
C VAL A 39 6.81 19.09 -2.84
N LYS A 40 6.65 20.35 -3.27
CA LYS A 40 5.38 20.93 -3.72
C LYS A 40 5.53 21.57 -5.08
N THR A 41 4.72 21.18 -6.05
CA THR A 41 4.63 21.83 -7.35
C THR A 41 3.21 21.71 -7.90
N LEU A 42 2.64 22.84 -8.30
CA LEU A 42 1.24 22.87 -8.75
C LEU A 42 1.08 22.17 -10.11
N PRO A 43 0.12 21.24 -10.25
CA PRO A 43 -0.28 20.74 -11.56
C PRO A 43 -1.01 21.83 -12.35
N ALA A 44 -1.17 21.67 -13.66
CA ALA A 44 -2.01 22.55 -14.47
C ALA A 44 -3.50 22.37 -14.15
N ALA A 45 -3.93 21.12 -13.97
CA ALA A 45 -5.28 20.76 -13.56
C ALA A 45 -5.26 19.38 -12.87
N VAL A 46 -6.35 19.06 -12.19
CA VAL A 46 -6.62 17.73 -11.63
C VAL A 46 -7.89 17.18 -12.28
N VAL A 47 -7.86 15.92 -12.71
CA VAL A 47 -9.02 15.25 -13.32
C VAL A 47 -9.43 14.03 -12.49
N PHE A 48 -10.74 13.77 -12.46
CA PHE A 48 -11.38 12.81 -11.57
C PHE A 48 -12.28 11.83 -12.35
N PRO A 49 -11.68 10.90 -13.11
CA PRO A 49 -12.42 9.86 -13.82
C PRO A 49 -13.28 9.02 -12.87
N ARG A 50 -14.43 8.54 -13.35
CA ARG A 50 -15.31 7.59 -12.64
C ARG A 50 -15.30 6.21 -13.27
N THR A 51 -14.86 6.12 -14.52
CA THR A 51 -14.85 4.89 -15.31
C THR A 51 -13.54 4.74 -16.08
N THR A 52 -13.29 3.54 -16.59
CA THR A 52 -12.14 3.26 -17.45
C THR A 52 -12.26 4.00 -18.79
N GLU A 53 -13.48 4.19 -19.29
CA GLU A 53 -13.77 5.02 -20.47
C GLU A 53 -13.39 6.49 -20.27
N ASP A 54 -13.63 7.04 -19.07
CA ASP A 54 -13.18 8.39 -18.71
C ASP A 54 -11.66 8.50 -18.79
N VAL A 55 -10.94 7.51 -18.21
CA VAL A 55 -9.48 7.44 -18.27
C VAL A 55 -8.99 7.38 -19.71
N ARG A 56 -9.62 6.55 -20.57
CA ARG A 56 -9.27 6.47 -22.00
C ARG A 56 -9.48 7.80 -22.72
N ALA A 57 -10.58 8.49 -22.45
CA ALA A 57 -10.85 9.80 -23.03
C ALA A 57 -9.80 10.84 -22.60
N ILE A 58 -9.47 10.89 -21.30
CA ILE A 58 -8.45 11.78 -20.76
C ILE A 58 -7.08 11.50 -21.40
N VAL A 59 -6.65 10.24 -21.41
CA VAL A 59 -5.36 9.83 -21.99
C VAL A 59 -5.29 10.18 -23.48
N SER A 60 -6.35 9.93 -24.25
CA SER A 60 -6.40 10.30 -25.68
C SER A 60 -6.25 11.81 -25.87
N ILE A 61 -7.02 12.62 -25.13
CA ILE A 61 -6.98 14.08 -25.25
C ILE A 61 -5.59 14.61 -24.88
N CYS A 62 -5.01 14.13 -23.78
CA CYS A 62 -3.67 14.54 -23.37
C CYS A 62 -2.60 14.14 -24.39
N TYR A 63 -2.67 12.92 -24.93
CA TYR A 63 -1.77 12.45 -25.98
C TYR A 63 -1.85 13.34 -27.24
N GLU A 64 -3.07 13.62 -27.73
CA GLU A 64 -3.31 14.48 -28.89
C GLU A 64 -2.75 15.90 -28.74
N HIS A 65 -2.71 16.44 -27.52
CA HIS A 65 -2.26 17.81 -27.25
C HIS A 65 -0.85 17.89 -26.68
N GLY A 66 -0.15 16.75 -26.55
CA GLY A 66 1.19 16.68 -25.98
C GLY A 66 1.23 17.08 -24.49
N VAL A 67 0.14 16.88 -23.76
CA VAL A 67 0.03 17.17 -22.33
C VAL A 67 0.42 15.92 -21.54
N LYS A 68 1.36 16.09 -20.61
CA LYS A 68 1.81 15.02 -19.72
C LYS A 68 0.75 14.74 -18.65
N LEU A 69 0.57 13.47 -18.33
CA LEU A 69 -0.33 12.97 -17.29
C LEU A 69 0.45 12.33 -16.16
N ILE A 70 0.00 12.56 -14.93
CA ILE A 70 0.51 11.88 -13.73
C ILE A 70 -0.64 11.13 -13.08
N PRO A 71 -0.69 9.79 -13.18
CA PRO A 71 -1.63 8.98 -12.43
C PRO A 71 -1.36 9.11 -10.93
N ARG A 72 -2.42 9.26 -10.14
CA ARG A 72 -2.31 9.49 -8.71
C ARG A 72 -3.41 8.77 -7.95
N GLY A 73 -3.02 7.98 -6.95
CA GLY A 73 -3.91 7.48 -5.91
C GLY A 73 -4.11 8.53 -4.81
N ALA A 74 -3.84 8.16 -3.56
CA ALA A 74 -3.93 9.09 -2.42
C ALA A 74 -2.74 10.07 -2.30
N GLY A 75 -1.61 9.79 -2.95
CA GLY A 75 -0.40 10.63 -2.84
C GLY A 75 0.36 10.45 -1.53
N THR A 76 0.38 9.23 -0.99
CA THR A 76 1.08 8.87 0.26
C THR A 76 2.52 8.37 0.03
N GLY A 77 3.00 8.40 -1.22
CA GLY A 77 4.33 7.92 -1.59
C GLY A 77 5.47 8.83 -1.09
N PHE A 78 6.66 8.26 -0.96
CA PHE A 78 7.88 8.93 -0.49
C PHE A 78 8.97 9.08 -1.58
N ALA A 79 8.64 8.76 -2.84
CA ALA A 79 9.59 8.81 -3.96
C ALA A 79 9.36 10.00 -4.91
N GLY A 80 8.30 10.79 -4.72
CA GLY A 80 7.99 11.94 -5.58
C GLY A 80 7.23 11.57 -6.86
N GLY A 81 6.94 10.29 -7.10
CA GLY A 81 6.27 9.81 -8.33
C GLY A 81 4.87 10.38 -8.57
N SER A 82 4.23 10.93 -7.53
CA SER A 82 2.92 11.59 -7.63
C SER A 82 2.97 13.12 -7.55
N VAL A 83 4.17 13.69 -7.51
CA VAL A 83 4.42 15.15 -7.47
C VAL A 83 4.59 15.67 -8.90
N PRO A 84 3.81 16.67 -9.32
CA PRO A 84 3.99 17.34 -10.61
C PRO A 84 5.36 18.02 -10.74
N LEU A 85 5.84 18.24 -11.97
CA LEU A 85 7.04 19.05 -12.23
C LEU A 85 6.71 20.45 -12.77
N GLY A 86 5.44 20.69 -13.09
CA GLY A 86 4.92 21.95 -13.61
C GLY A 86 4.36 21.77 -15.02
N GLY A 87 3.04 21.96 -15.15
CA GLY A 87 2.34 21.89 -16.43
C GLY A 87 1.69 20.54 -16.76
N GLU A 88 1.88 19.52 -15.91
CA GLU A 88 1.17 18.24 -16.04
C GLU A 88 -0.28 18.33 -15.58
N VAL A 89 -1.12 17.43 -16.11
CA VAL A 89 -2.44 17.13 -15.55
C VAL A 89 -2.32 15.94 -14.61
N VAL A 90 -2.83 16.08 -13.39
CA VAL A 90 -2.90 14.97 -12.44
C VAL A 90 -4.21 14.22 -12.63
N LEU A 91 -4.13 12.91 -12.85
CA LEU A 91 -5.29 12.02 -12.95
C LEU A 91 -5.47 11.30 -11.61
N SER A 92 -6.45 11.74 -10.82
CA SER A 92 -6.77 11.14 -9.53
C SER A 92 -7.74 9.98 -9.69
N THR A 93 -7.40 8.81 -9.18
CA THR A 93 -8.27 7.62 -9.22
C THR A 93 -9.30 7.59 -8.10
N GLU A 94 -9.37 8.59 -7.21
CA GLU A 94 -10.17 8.57 -5.97
C GLU A 94 -11.67 8.32 -6.18
N ARG A 95 -12.21 8.66 -7.36
CA ARG A 95 -13.62 8.43 -7.71
C ARG A 95 -13.89 7.05 -8.34
N MET A 96 -12.84 6.25 -8.54
CA MET A 96 -12.89 4.85 -8.99
C MET A 96 -12.61 3.93 -7.79
N SER A 97 -13.53 3.88 -6.83
CA SER A 97 -13.33 3.24 -5.52
C SER A 97 -14.29 2.09 -5.22
N ARG A 98 -14.88 1.46 -6.25
CA ARG A 98 -15.81 0.35 -6.07
C ARG A 98 -15.09 -0.98 -5.92
N ILE A 99 -15.62 -1.83 -5.04
CA ILE A 99 -15.43 -3.28 -5.11
C ILE A 99 -16.40 -3.80 -6.18
N ARG A 100 -15.87 -4.29 -7.30
CA ARG A 100 -16.69 -4.79 -8.43
C ARG A 100 -17.23 -6.20 -8.13
N ALA A 101 -16.45 -7.04 -7.48
CA ALA A 101 -16.86 -8.40 -7.07
C ALA A 101 -15.99 -8.94 -5.93
N ILE A 102 -16.56 -9.83 -5.10
CA ILE A 102 -15.84 -10.69 -4.16
C ILE A 102 -16.34 -12.12 -4.38
N ASP A 103 -15.43 -13.00 -4.78
CA ASP A 103 -15.67 -14.45 -4.90
C ASP A 103 -14.94 -15.13 -3.73
N HIS A 104 -15.69 -15.44 -2.67
CA HIS A 104 -15.12 -15.99 -1.43
C HIS A 104 -14.71 -17.46 -1.60
N GLU A 105 -15.37 -18.22 -2.49
CA GLU A 105 -15.00 -19.60 -2.78
C GLU A 105 -13.65 -19.66 -3.50
N ARG A 106 -13.45 -18.80 -4.51
CA ARG A 106 -12.18 -18.68 -5.23
C ARG A 106 -11.14 -17.83 -4.52
N ARG A 107 -11.53 -17.14 -3.44
CA ARG A 107 -10.72 -16.17 -2.69
C ARG A 107 -10.13 -15.10 -3.62
N LEU A 108 -11.02 -14.43 -4.34
CA LEU A 108 -10.68 -13.38 -5.31
C LEU A 108 -11.52 -12.13 -5.06
N ALA A 109 -10.91 -10.95 -5.17
CA ALA A 109 -11.63 -9.68 -5.24
C ALA A 109 -11.30 -8.95 -6.54
N ILE A 110 -12.30 -8.34 -7.17
CA ILE A 110 -12.12 -7.41 -8.30
C ILE A 110 -12.43 -6.01 -7.80
N VAL A 111 -11.47 -5.09 -7.90
CA VAL A 111 -11.56 -3.76 -7.28
C VAL A 111 -11.06 -2.67 -8.24
N GLU A 112 -11.62 -1.47 -8.11
CA GLU A 112 -11.13 -0.30 -8.84
C GLU A 112 -9.88 0.31 -8.17
N ALA A 113 -9.08 1.02 -8.96
CA ALA A 113 -7.76 1.49 -8.55
C ALA A 113 -7.76 2.50 -7.40
N GLY A 114 -8.83 3.27 -7.23
CA GLY A 114 -9.00 4.24 -6.15
C GLY A 114 -9.53 3.66 -4.85
N LEU A 115 -9.84 2.36 -4.78
CA LEU A 115 -10.31 1.73 -3.54
C LEU A 115 -9.20 1.83 -2.47
N VAL A 116 -9.52 2.30 -1.28
CA VAL A 116 -8.59 2.33 -0.14
C VAL A 116 -8.33 0.90 0.34
N ASN A 117 -7.06 0.56 0.62
CA ASN A 117 -6.67 -0.79 1.04
C ASN A 117 -7.37 -1.21 2.34
N GLY A 118 -7.39 -0.36 3.37
CA GLY A 118 -8.10 -0.64 4.62
C GLY A 118 -9.59 -0.94 4.42
N VAL A 119 -10.25 -0.32 3.43
CA VAL A 119 -11.65 -0.63 3.08
C VAL A 119 -11.76 -2.05 2.51
N LEU A 120 -10.88 -2.44 1.59
CA LEU A 120 -10.85 -3.81 1.07
C LEU A 120 -10.66 -4.82 2.20
N GLN A 121 -9.66 -4.63 3.07
CA GLN A 121 -9.38 -5.55 4.17
C GLN A 121 -10.58 -5.74 5.10
N ARG A 122 -11.24 -4.63 5.50
CA ARG A 122 -12.45 -4.70 6.33
C ARG A 122 -13.61 -5.45 5.67
N GLU A 123 -13.80 -5.25 4.37
CA GLU A 123 -14.89 -5.92 3.63
C GLU A 123 -14.63 -7.42 3.46
N VAL A 124 -13.39 -7.84 3.12
CA VAL A 124 -13.08 -9.27 2.95
C VAL A 124 -13.00 -10.03 4.28
N ALA A 125 -12.64 -9.36 5.38
CA ALA A 125 -12.62 -9.95 6.72
C ALA A 125 -13.99 -10.48 7.17
N ARG A 126 -15.09 -9.90 6.68
CA ARG A 126 -16.46 -10.39 6.95
C ARG A 126 -16.71 -11.81 6.43
N TYR A 127 -15.90 -12.26 5.46
CA TYR A 127 -15.95 -13.61 4.90
C TYR A 127 -14.83 -14.51 5.44
N GLY A 128 -14.14 -14.09 6.51
CA GLY A 128 -12.97 -14.80 7.04
C GLY A 128 -11.76 -14.76 6.11
N LEU A 129 -11.68 -13.76 5.22
CA LEU A 129 -10.58 -13.60 4.27
C LEU A 129 -9.73 -12.36 4.59
N MET A 130 -8.53 -12.30 4.04
CA MET A 130 -7.64 -11.14 4.12
C MET A 130 -6.98 -10.84 2.78
N PHE A 131 -6.72 -9.56 2.53
CA PHE A 131 -5.74 -9.11 1.54
C PHE A 131 -4.45 -8.76 2.30
N PRO A 132 -3.35 -9.52 2.14
CA PRO A 132 -2.22 -9.42 3.06
C PRO A 132 -1.42 -8.11 3.06
N PRO A 133 -1.15 -7.45 1.90
CA PRO A 133 -0.35 -6.23 1.87
C PRO A 133 -0.91 -5.12 2.76
N ASP A 134 -0.11 -4.67 3.72
CA ASP A 134 -0.47 -3.78 4.82
C ASP A 134 0.51 -2.59 4.94
N PRO A 135 0.61 -1.72 3.91
CA PRO A 135 1.53 -0.58 4.01
C PRO A 135 1.19 0.29 5.21
N SER A 136 2.17 0.99 5.79
CA SER A 136 1.95 1.86 6.96
C SER A 136 0.91 2.96 6.72
N SER A 137 0.55 3.23 5.46
CA SER A 137 -0.51 4.15 5.06
C SER A 137 -1.84 3.45 4.73
N LEU A 138 -2.09 2.24 5.26
CA LEU A 138 -3.23 1.35 4.98
C LEU A 138 -4.59 2.05 4.89
N GLU A 139 -4.87 2.96 5.85
CA GLU A 139 -6.16 3.65 5.96
C GLU A 139 -6.40 4.74 4.91
N VAL A 140 -5.38 5.08 4.13
CA VAL A 140 -5.45 6.14 3.11
C VAL A 140 -4.95 5.67 1.74
N ALA A 141 -3.99 4.74 1.69
CA ALA A 141 -3.41 4.25 0.46
C ALA A 141 -4.43 3.49 -0.38
N THR A 142 -4.48 3.82 -1.66
CA THR A 142 -5.34 3.16 -2.64
C THR A 142 -4.69 1.89 -3.19
N ILE A 143 -5.48 0.89 -3.57
CA ILE A 143 -5.00 -0.34 -4.22
C ILE A 143 -4.15 -0.01 -5.46
N GLY A 144 -4.55 0.93 -6.30
CA GLY A 144 -3.78 1.31 -7.48
C GLY A 144 -2.41 1.89 -7.15
N GLY A 145 -2.32 2.71 -6.10
CA GLY A 145 -1.05 3.18 -5.55
C GLY A 145 -0.17 2.04 -5.05
N ASN A 146 -0.75 1.10 -4.29
CA ASN A 146 -0.02 -0.06 -3.79
C ASN A 146 0.53 -0.92 -4.93
N VAL A 147 -0.27 -1.18 -5.96
CA VAL A 147 0.18 -1.95 -7.13
C VAL A 147 1.24 -1.20 -7.92
N ALA A 148 1.07 0.11 -8.12
CA ALA A 148 2.04 0.95 -8.83
C ALA A 148 3.39 1.03 -8.13
N GLN A 149 3.43 0.89 -6.80
CA GLN A 149 4.64 0.97 -5.98
C GLN A 149 5.14 -0.41 -5.50
N ASP A 150 4.46 -1.49 -5.89
CA ASP A 150 4.67 -2.85 -5.35
C ASP A 150 4.76 -2.87 -3.82
N ALA A 151 3.80 -2.22 -3.16
CA ALA A 151 3.85 -1.94 -1.74
C ALA A 151 3.96 -3.22 -0.90
N GLY A 152 4.87 -3.19 0.06
CA GLY A 152 4.91 -4.16 1.16
C GLY A 152 4.19 -3.63 2.40
N GLY A 153 4.77 -3.94 3.55
CA GLY A 153 4.28 -3.58 4.88
C GLY A 153 4.91 -4.52 5.93
N PRO A 154 4.58 -4.35 7.21
CA PRO A 154 5.12 -5.21 8.27
C PRO A 154 4.88 -6.71 8.04
N ARG A 155 3.77 -7.07 7.37
CA ARG A 155 3.43 -8.47 7.06
C ARG A 155 4.21 -9.08 5.91
N ALA A 156 5.03 -8.31 5.20
CA ALA A 156 5.74 -8.78 4.02
C ALA A 156 6.71 -9.93 4.30
N LEU A 157 7.21 -10.06 5.54
CA LEU A 157 8.09 -11.15 5.95
C LEU A 157 7.44 -12.52 5.73
N LYS A 158 6.20 -12.70 6.20
CA LYS A 158 5.46 -13.96 6.07
C LYS A 158 4.67 -14.06 4.78
N TYR A 159 4.11 -12.94 4.32
CA TYR A 159 3.11 -12.93 3.28
C TYR A 159 3.61 -12.39 1.93
N GLY A 160 4.80 -11.81 1.84
CA GLY A 160 5.25 -11.17 0.60
C GLY A 160 4.58 -9.81 0.36
N VAL A 161 4.70 -9.29 -0.86
CA VAL A 161 4.32 -7.91 -1.21
C VAL A 161 3.16 -7.88 -2.21
N THR A 162 2.71 -6.68 -2.58
CA THR A 162 1.52 -6.50 -3.41
C THR A 162 1.53 -7.35 -4.70
N ARG A 163 2.67 -7.46 -5.40
CA ARG A 163 2.79 -8.28 -6.62
C ARG A 163 2.35 -9.73 -6.48
N ASP A 164 2.53 -10.32 -5.31
CA ASP A 164 2.24 -11.73 -5.05
C ASP A 164 0.74 -12.01 -5.04
N TYR A 165 -0.07 -10.95 -4.89
CA TYR A 165 -1.52 -11.00 -4.79
C TYR A 165 -2.24 -10.43 -6.01
N VAL A 166 -1.55 -9.70 -6.89
CA VAL A 166 -2.16 -9.21 -8.14
C VAL A 166 -2.18 -10.35 -9.16
N VAL A 167 -3.37 -10.81 -9.51
CA VAL A 167 -3.58 -11.85 -10.52
C VAL A 167 -4.12 -11.29 -11.84
N GLY A 168 -4.75 -10.11 -11.81
CA GLY A 168 -5.18 -9.40 -13.01
C GLY A 168 -5.10 -7.88 -12.88
N ILE A 169 -4.90 -7.21 -14.02
CA ILE A 169 -4.75 -5.75 -14.16
C ILE A 169 -5.54 -5.27 -15.36
N GLU A 170 -6.36 -4.25 -15.15
CA GLU A 170 -7.01 -3.45 -16.18
C GLU A 170 -6.24 -2.12 -16.25
N ALA A 171 -5.76 -1.74 -17.43
CA ALA A 171 -4.99 -0.52 -17.59
C ALA A 171 -5.19 0.15 -18.95
N VAL A 172 -4.92 1.45 -19.00
CA VAL A 172 -4.98 2.28 -20.19
C VAL A 172 -3.56 2.72 -20.56
N THR A 173 -3.09 2.30 -21.73
CA THR A 173 -1.76 2.65 -22.25
C THR A 173 -1.71 4.10 -22.76
N CYS A 174 -0.51 4.62 -23.03
CA CYS A 174 -0.31 6.00 -23.50
C CYS A 174 -1.05 6.37 -24.80
N ASN A 175 -1.43 5.39 -25.63
CA ASN A 175 -2.25 5.57 -26.84
C ASN A 175 -3.74 5.24 -26.61
N ALA A 176 -4.22 5.34 -25.37
CA ALA A 176 -5.61 5.15 -24.96
C ALA A 176 -6.21 3.76 -25.26
N ARG A 177 -5.36 2.74 -25.42
CA ARG A 177 -5.80 1.35 -25.55
C ARG A 177 -6.05 0.75 -24.16
N LEU A 178 -7.17 0.07 -24.03
CA LEU A 178 -7.46 -0.77 -22.88
C LEU A 178 -6.66 -2.07 -23.01
N ILE A 179 -5.98 -2.45 -21.93
CA ILE A 179 -5.38 -3.77 -21.77
C ILE A 179 -6.00 -4.42 -20.53
N GLU A 180 -6.39 -5.68 -20.69
CA GLU A 180 -6.94 -6.52 -19.63
C GLU A 180 -6.06 -7.76 -19.55
N ILE A 181 -5.47 -7.98 -18.39
CA ILE A 181 -4.53 -9.07 -18.15
C ILE A 181 -5.06 -9.89 -16.99
N GLY A 182 -5.19 -11.22 -17.16
CA GLY A 182 -5.45 -12.15 -16.05
C GLY A 182 -6.88 -12.13 -15.45
N PHE A 183 -7.84 -11.45 -16.09
CA PHE A 183 -9.27 -11.53 -15.71
C PHE A 183 -9.98 -12.76 -16.26
N GLU A 184 -9.47 -13.34 -17.36
CA GLU A 184 -9.94 -14.62 -17.89
C GLU A 184 -9.13 -15.77 -17.27
N VAL A 185 -9.84 -16.80 -16.81
CA VAL A 185 -9.26 -17.93 -16.08
C VAL A 185 -8.46 -18.82 -17.03
N ASP A 186 -7.24 -19.18 -16.59
CA ASP A 186 -6.34 -20.23 -17.13
C ASP A 186 -5.23 -19.82 -18.11
N ASP A 187 -5.07 -18.53 -18.45
CA ASP A 187 -3.95 -18.11 -19.29
C ASP A 187 -2.74 -17.60 -18.48
N ARG A 188 -1.81 -18.52 -18.16
CA ARG A 188 -0.52 -18.19 -17.52
C ARG A 188 0.45 -17.45 -18.45
N SER A 189 0.15 -17.28 -19.74
CA SER A 189 1.05 -16.63 -20.70
C SER A 189 1.27 -15.13 -20.42
N TRP A 190 0.42 -14.51 -19.62
CA TRP A 190 0.46 -13.07 -19.33
C TRP A 190 1.23 -12.66 -18.07
N VAL A 191 1.80 -13.62 -17.33
CA VAL A 191 2.60 -13.34 -16.11
C VAL A 191 3.71 -12.30 -16.33
N PRO A 192 4.46 -12.30 -17.45
CA PRO A 192 5.50 -11.29 -17.68
C PRO A 192 4.95 -9.86 -17.81
N LEU A 193 3.83 -9.68 -18.51
CA LEU A 193 3.26 -8.34 -18.74
C LEU A 193 2.62 -7.77 -17.46
N ARG A 194 1.98 -8.62 -16.65
CA ARG A 194 1.49 -8.22 -15.32
C ARG A 194 2.63 -7.73 -14.44
N THR A 195 3.73 -8.49 -14.40
CA THR A 195 4.93 -8.18 -13.61
C THR A 195 5.58 -6.85 -14.02
N LEU A 196 5.48 -6.47 -15.30
CA LEU A 196 6.00 -5.19 -15.80
C LEU A 196 5.20 -3.98 -15.31
N LEU A 197 3.88 -4.13 -15.13
CA LEU A 197 2.99 -3.03 -14.70
C LEU A 197 3.00 -2.84 -13.18
N VAL A 198 3.12 -3.92 -12.41
CA VAL A 198 3.32 -3.83 -10.96
C VAL A 198 4.68 -3.17 -10.68
N GLY A 199 4.71 -2.14 -9.84
CA GLY A 199 5.94 -1.37 -9.58
C GLY A 199 6.33 -0.40 -10.69
N SER A 200 5.49 -0.21 -11.73
CA SER A 200 5.79 0.71 -12.84
C SER A 200 5.60 2.19 -12.49
N GLU A 201 5.08 2.50 -11.30
CA GLU A 201 4.83 3.86 -10.81
C GLU A 201 3.95 4.71 -11.75
N GLY A 202 3.08 4.07 -12.53
CA GLY A 202 2.20 4.75 -13.50
C GLY A 202 2.90 5.26 -14.76
N THR A 203 4.17 4.91 -14.96
CA THR A 203 4.96 5.37 -16.12
C THR A 203 4.64 4.62 -17.42
N LEU A 204 4.09 3.40 -17.32
CA LEU A 204 3.79 2.55 -18.47
C LEU A 204 2.31 2.60 -18.89
N ALA A 205 1.40 2.73 -17.92
CA ALA A 205 -0.04 2.79 -18.15
C ALA A 205 -0.76 3.36 -16.92
N VAL A 206 -1.98 3.87 -17.14
CA VAL A 206 -2.91 4.23 -16.07
C VAL A 206 -3.71 2.98 -15.69
N MET A 207 -3.41 2.38 -14.54
CA MET A 207 -4.14 1.20 -14.05
C MET A 207 -5.48 1.62 -13.43
N THR A 208 -6.55 0.92 -13.79
CA THR A 208 -7.94 1.29 -13.45
C THR A 208 -8.65 0.26 -12.58
N ALA A 209 -8.26 -1.02 -12.65
CA ALA A 209 -8.79 -2.07 -11.79
C ALA A 209 -7.84 -3.26 -11.65
N PHE A 210 -8.09 -4.08 -10.63
CA PHE A 210 -7.26 -5.20 -10.25
C PHE A 210 -8.11 -6.40 -9.86
N ALA A 211 -7.66 -7.59 -10.26
CA ALA A 211 -8.08 -8.85 -9.65
C ALA A 211 -7.01 -9.26 -8.62
N LEU A 212 -7.45 -9.44 -7.37
CA LEU A 212 -6.59 -9.66 -6.23
C LEU A 212 -6.90 -11.02 -5.58
N LYS A 213 -5.86 -11.83 -5.38
CA LYS A 213 -5.92 -13.05 -4.59
C LYS A 213 -6.06 -12.70 -3.10
N LEU A 214 -6.94 -13.41 -2.42
CA LEU A 214 -7.17 -13.32 -0.98
C LEU A 214 -6.65 -14.57 -0.28
N LEU A 215 -6.29 -14.42 0.99
CA LEU A 215 -5.94 -15.53 1.88
C LEU A 215 -7.01 -15.72 2.95
N GLN A 216 -6.93 -16.83 3.67
CA GLN A 216 -7.70 -17.01 4.89
C GLN A 216 -7.20 -16.03 5.95
N LEU A 217 -8.11 -15.37 6.65
CA LEU A 217 -7.77 -14.56 7.82
C LEU A 217 -7.31 -15.49 8.97
N PRO A 218 -6.16 -15.23 9.61
CA PRO A 218 -5.73 -15.93 10.82
C PRO A 218 -6.76 -15.85 11.94
N GLU A 219 -6.85 -16.91 12.74
CA GLU A 219 -7.77 -16.97 13.89
C GLU A 219 -7.26 -16.14 15.07
N ALA A 220 -5.93 -16.01 15.21
CA ALA A 220 -5.30 -15.29 16.30
C ALA A 220 -4.02 -14.58 15.85
N PHE A 221 -3.73 -13.48 16.54
CA PHE A 221 -2.49 -12.71 16.46
C PHE A 221 -1.95 -12.52 17.88
N HIS A 222 -0.64 -12.71 18.08
CA HIS A 222 0.05 -12.39 19.33
C HIS A 222 1.21 -11.46 19.04
N THR A 223 1.39 -10.44 19.88
CA THR A 223 2.42 -9.41 19.68
C THR A 223 3.33 -9.35 20.89
N ALA A 224 4.63 -9.26 20.65
CA ALA A 224 5.63 -9.03 21.67
C ALA A 224 6.48 -7.81 21.35
N LEU A 225 6.79 -7.02 22.37
CA LEU A 225 7.77 -5.93 22.33
C LEU A 225 8.92 -6.28 23.26
N ALA A 226 10.12 -6.38 22.71
CA ALA A 226 11.33 -6.72 23.45
C ALA A 226 12.39 -5.63 23.34
N PHE A 227 13.07 -5.33 24.43
CA PHE A 227 14.14 -4.33 24.49
C PHE A 227 15.50 -4.97 24.64
N PHE A 228 16.49 -4.49 23.88
CA PHE A 228 17.86 -4.99 23.90
C PHE A 228 18.85 -3.86 24.15
N ARG A 229 20.01 -4.19 24.73
CA ARG A 229 21.11 -3.22 24.86
C ARG A 229 21.75 -2.88 23.52
N THR A 230 21.78 -3.83 22.58
CA THR A 230 22.44 -3.66 21.29
C THR A 230 21.62 -4.24 20.14
N ALA A 231 21.71 -3.62 18.96
CA ALA A 231 21.10 -4.14 17.74
C ALA A 231 21.64 -5.51 17.33
N VAL A 232 22.88 -5.85 17.70
CA VAL A 232 23.49 -7.16 17.44
C VAL A 232 22.73 -8.28 18.15
N SER A 233 22.44 -8.11 19.44
CA SER A 233 21.65 -9.10 20.20
C SER A 233 20.22 -9.26 19.67
N ALA A 234 19.60 -8.16 19.22
CA ALA A 234 18.30 -8.19 18.58
C ALA A 234 18.35 -8.98 17.25
N ALA A 235 19.33 -8.70 16.38
CA ALA A 235 19.51 -9.40 15.12
C ALA A 235 19.79 -10.91 15.29
N GLU A 236 20.54 -11.29 16.34
CA GLU A 236 20.73 -12.70 16.70
C GLU A 236 19.40 -13.35 17.10
N ALA A 237 18.58 -12.67 17.90
CA ALA A 237 17.25 -13.17 18.27
C ALA A 237 16.38 -13.41 17.03
N VAL A 238 16.32 -12.46 16.08
CA VAL A 238 15.59 -12.62 14.82
C VAL A 238 16.09 -13.84 14.05
N SER A 239 17.40 -14.01 13.94
CA SER A 239 18.01 -15.15 13.24
C SER A 239 17.64 -16.49 13.89
N ARG A 240 17.63 -16.57 15.22
CA ARG A 240 17.22 -17.77 15.97
C ARG A 240 15.72 -18.04 15.88
N ILE A 241 14.89 -17.00 15.90
CA ILE A 241 13.44 -17.11 15.68
C ILE A 241 13.17 -17.72 14.29
N LEU A 242 13.75 -17.17 13.23
CA LEU A 242 13.58 -17.73 11.88
C LEU A 242 14.15 -19.15 11.77
N GLY A 243 15.27 -19.42 12.46
CA GLY A 243 15.87 -20.76 12.53
C GLY A 243 15.06 -21.80 13.32
N SER A 244 14.05 -21.39 14.10
CA SER A 244 13.16 -22.30 14.84
C SER A 244 12.12 -23.01 13.94
N GLY A 245 12.01 -22.60 12.68
CA GLY A 245 11.04 -23.13 11.73
C GLY A 245 9.72 -22.36 11.66
N PHE A 246 9.56 -21.33 12.50
CA PHE A 246 8.43 -20.40 12.45
C PHE A 246 8.83 -19.09 11.76
N VAL A 247 8.00 -18.63 10.83
CA VAL A 247 8.13 -17.30 10.23
C VAL A 247 7.11 -16.38 10.91
N PRO A 248 7.55 -15.38 11.70
CA PRO A 248 6.65 -14.41 12.29
C PRO A 248 5.88 -13.63 11.22
N ALA A 249 4.66 -13.22 11.54
CA ALA A 249 3.86 -12.35 10.69
C ALA A 249 4.57 -11.02 10.44
N ALA A 250 5.16 -10.44 11.48
CA ALA A 250 5.94 -9.21 11.41
C ALA A 250 7.14 -9.26 12.35
N VAL A 251 8.21 -8.56 11.98
CA VAL A 251 9.40 -8.31 12.81
C VAL A 251 9.91 -6.90 12.47
N GLU A 252 9.76 -5.97 13.40
CA GLU A 252 10.17 -4.57 13.24
C GLU A 252 11.25 -4.21 14.26
N LEU A 253 12.31 -3.54 13.81
CA LEU A 253 13.41 -3.08 14.67
C LEU A 253 13.39 -1.56 14.78
N MET A 254 13.40 -1.07 16.02
CA MET A 254 13.61 0.35 16.31
C MET A 254 14.96 0.54 17.00
N ASP A 255 15.83 1.36 16.41
CA ASP A 255 17.14 1.66 16.99
C ASP A 255 17.04 2.69 18.14
N ALA A 256 18.18 2.97 18.79
CA ALA A 256 18.26 3.93 19.88
C ALA A 256 17.76 5.34 19.47
N SER A 257 17.99 5.75 18.23
CA SER A 257 17.63 7.07 17.73
C SER A 257 16.11 7.18 17.58
N THR A 258 15.49 6.16 16.96
CA THR A 258 14.03 6.04 16.84
C THR A 258 13.36 6.00 18.20
N LEU A 259 13.87 5.18 19.13
CA LEU A 259 13.35 5.11 20.50
C LEU A 259 13.45 6.46 21.23
N SER A 260 14.56 7.17 21.08
CA SER A 260 14.75 8.51 21.66
C SER A 260 13.79 9.55 21.07
N CYS A 261 13.46 9.43 19.79
CA CYS A 261 12.45 10.27 19.14
C CYS A 261 11.04 9.96 19.67
N ILE A 262 10.64 8.69 19.74
CA ILE A 262 9.30 8.29 20.18
C ILE A 262 9.04 8.69 21.63
N LYS A 263 10.05 8.57 22.52
CA LYS A 263 9.98 9.00 23.93
C LYS A 263 9.53 10.46 24.14
N LYS A 264 9.68 11.33 23.13
CA LYS A 264 9.26 12.74 23.21
C LYS A 264 7.76 12.93 23.02
N PHE A 265 7.08 11.93 22.46
CA PHE A 265 5.67 11.99 22.11
C PHE A 265 4.83 10.99 22.90
N ILE A 266 5.38 9.82 23.20
CA ILE A 266 4.68 8.71 23.88
C ILE A 266 5.62 8.12 24.94
N ASP A 267 5.11 7.92 26.15
CA ASP A 267 5.82 7.16 27.19
C ASP A 267 5.55 5.66 27.03
N LEU A 268 6.43 4.98 26.33
CA LEU A 268 6.39 3.53 26.13
C LEU A 268 7.05 2.76 27.30
N GLY A 269 7.41 3.41 28.42
CA GLY A 269 8.07 2.76 29.54
C GLY A 269 9.40 2.07 29.16
N ILE A 270 10.12 2.60 28.17
CA ILE A 270 11.33 1.98 27.61
C ILE A 270 12.43 1.93 28.68
N PRO A 271 12.96 0.73 29.03
CA PRO A 271 14.03 0.61 30.03
C PRO A 271 15.24 1.48 29.70
N GLU A 272 15.87 2.08 30.73
CA GLU A 272 16.97 3.03 30.57
C GLU A 272 18.16 2.44 29.79
N ALA A 273 18.44 1.15 29.96
CA ALA A 273 19.53 0.44 29.30
C ALA A 273 19.23 0.00 27.85
N SER A 274 18.07 0.36 27.28
CA SER A 274 17.65 -0.08 25.95
C SER A 274 18.36 0.71 24.85
N GLY A 275 19.11 0.00 24.00
CA GLY A 275 19.72 0.53 22.78
C GLY A 275 18.93 0.21 21.50
N CYS A 276 17.96 -0.70 21.55
CA CYS A 276 16.97 -0.93 20.50
C CYS A 276 15.78 -1.73 21.04
N SER A 277 14.74 -1.88 20.22
CA SER A 277 13.64 -2.79 20.46
C SER A 277 13.30 -3.63 19.22
N LEU A 278 12.66 -4.77 19.47
CA LEU A 278 11.99 -5.61 18.48
C LEU A 278 10.51 -5.67 18.78
N LEU A 279 9.68 -5.37 17.79
CA LEU A 279 8.27 -5.71 17.78
C LEU A 279 8.10 -6.95 16.90
N ILE A 280 7.51 -8.01 17.45
CA ILE A 280 7.32 -9.28 16.75
C ILE A 280 5.86 -9.69 16.85
N GLU A 281 5.28 -10.13 15.75
CA GLU A 281 3.92 -10.66 15.70
C GLU A 281 3.90 -12.08 15.16
N THR A 282 3.16 -12.98 15.82
CA THR A 282 2.85 -14.32 15.32
C THR A 282 1.37 -14.42 15.01
N ASP A 283 1.02 -15.20 13.99
CA ASP A 283 -0.36 -15.41 13.58
C ASP A 283 -0.59 -16.82 13.01
N GLY A 284 -1.85 -17.24 13.01
CA GLY A 284 -2.28 -18.54 12.49
C GLY A 284 -3.53 -19.03 13.19
N LYS A 285 -3.66 -20.35 13.34
CA LYS A 285 -4.65 -20.94 14.25
C LYS A 285 -4.30 -20.57 15.68
N ALA A 286 -5.31 -20.47 16.56
CA ALA A 286 -5.13 -19.99 17.92
C ALA A 286 -3.99 -20.71 18.68
N SER A 287 -3.98 -22.05 18.67
CA SER A 287 -2.94 -22.84 19.36
C SER A 287 -1.55 -22.72 18.73
N GLU A 288 -1.48 -22.61 17.41
CA GLU A 288 -0.22 -22.52 16.67
C GLU A 288 0.44 -21.14 16.86
N ALA A 289 -0.37 -20.07 16.79
CA ALA A 289 0.10 -18.69 16.98
C ALA A 289 0.62 -18.48 18.42
N LEU A 290 -0.08 -19.04 19.42
CA LEU A 290 0.34 -18.99 20.82
C LEU A 290 1.65 -19.74 21.04
N HIS A 291 1.76 -20.97 20.53
CA HIS A 291 2.97 -21.77 20.68
C HIS A 291 4.19 -21.11 19.99
N ALA A 292 3.97 -20.51 18.82
CA ALA A 292 5.00 -19.71 18.15
C ALA A 292 5.43 -18.51 19.01
N MET A 293 4.49 -17.82 19.68
CA MET A 293 4.82 -16.70 20.55
C MET A 293 5.59 -17.13 21.80
N GLU A 294 5.25 -18.28 22.40
CA GLU A 294 6.02 -18.84 23.51
C GLU A 294 7.47 -19.11 23.11
N THR A 295 7.67 -19.70 21.93
CA THR A 295 9.01 -19.93 21.36
C THR A 295 9.74 -18.62 21.12
N VAL A 296 9.06 -17.61 20.56
CA VAL A 296 9.62 -16.26 20.34
C VAL A 296 10.08 -15.65 21.66
N ARG A 297 9.24 -15.66 22.70
CA ARG A 297 9.57 -15.13 24.02
C ARG A 297 10.82 -15.80 24.59
N ASP A 298 10.89 -17.13 24.54
CA ASP A 298 12.02 -17.88 25.08
C ASP A 298 13.33 -17.56 24.33
N VAL A 299 13.26 -17.42 23.01
CA VAL A 299 14.41 -16.99 22.18
C VAL A 299 14.85 -15.58 22.56
N LEU A 300 13.92 -14.63 22.65
CA LEU A 300 14.21 -13.24 23.01
C LEU A 300 14.92 -13.14 24.36
N THR A 301 14.41 -13.86 25.38
CA THR A 301 15.05 -13.94 26.70
C THR A 301 16.44 -14.59 26.62
N SER A 302 16.60 -15.69 25.87
CA SER A 302 17.89 -16.37 25.72
C SER A 302 18.96 -15.52 25.01
N CYS A 303 18.54 -14.59 24.15
CA CYS A 303 19.39 -13.64 23.44
C CYS A 303 19.67 -12.35 24.25
N GLY A 304 19.26 -12.29 25.52
CA GLY A 304 19.58 -11.20 26.42
C GLY A 304 18.67 -9.98 26.26
N ALA A 305 17.40 -10.17 25.89
CA ALA A 305 16.40 -9.12 26.03
C ALA A 305 16.36 -8.65 27.50
N ILE A 306 16.40 -7.33 27.69
CA ILE A 306 16.31 -6.66 29.00
C ILE A 306 14.91 -6.87 29.57
N GLU A 307 13.91 -6.77 28.70
CA GLU A 307 12.51 -6.92 29.01
C GLU A 307 11.79 -7.44 27.76
N VAL A 308 10.81 -8.31 27.96
CA VAL A 308 9.91 -8.82 26.91
C VAL A 308 8.49 -8.64 27.41
N ARG A 309 7.70 -7.84 26.69
CA ARG A 309 6.27 -7.63 26.94
C ARG A 309 5.50 -8.38 25.88
N VAL A 310 4.54 -9.19 26.30
CA VAL A 310 3.65 -9.91 25.38
C VAL A 310 2.24 -9.40 25.64
N ALA A 311 1.57 -8.93 24.59
CA ALA A 311 0.21 -8.44 24.69
C ALA A 311 -0.71 -9.55 25.21
N SER A 312 -1.49 -9.23 26.24
CA SER A 312 -2.45 -10.13 26.87
C SER A 312 -3.79 -10.17 26.14
N ASP A 313 -4.12 -9.11 25.40
CA ASP A 313 -5.35 -9.01 24.60
C ASP A 313 -5.16 -8.15 23.35
N ALA A 314 -6.25 -7.98 22.59
CA ALA A 314 -6.25 -7.21 21.34
C ALA A 314 -6.00 -5.70 21.56
N HIS A 315 -6.39 -5.16 22.72
CA HIS A 315 -6.22 -3.75 23.04
C HIS A 315 -4.75 -3.44 23.34
N GLU A 316 -4.11 -4.22 24.20
CA GLU A 316 -2.67 -4.09 24.48
C GLU A 316 -1.84 -4.34 23.22
N ARG A 317 -2.28 -5.26 22.35
CA ARG A 317 -1.68 -5.44 21.02
C ARG A 317 -1.75 -4.16 20.19
N GLU A 318 -2.90 -3.52 20.11
CA GLU A 318 -3.06 -2.25 19.37
C GLU A 318 -2.18 -1.15 19.96
N GLU A 319 -2.09 -1.04 21.29
CA GLU A 319 -1.22 -0.07 21.98
C GLU A 319 0.27 -0.28 21.65
N ILE A 320 0.73 -1.52 21.50
CA ILE A 320 2.12 -1.82 21.10
C ILE A 320 2.39 -1.38 19.65
N TRP A 321 1.38 -1.41 18.78
CA TRP A 321 1.50 -1.07 17.35
C TRP A 321 1.31 0.43 17.04
N LEU A 322 0.74 1.21 17.97
CA LEU A 322 0.52 2.66 17.85
C LEU A 322 1.81 3.47 18.05
#